data_AF-A0A3B8Z4A2-F1
#
_entry.id   AF-A0A3B8Z4A2-F1
#
_cell.length_a   1.000
_cell.length_b   1.000
_cell.length_c   1.000
_cell.angle_alpha   90.00
_cell.angle_beta   90.00
_cell.angle_gamma   90.00
#
_symmetry.space_group_name_H-M   'P 1'
#
loop_
_entity.id
_entity.type
_entity.pdbx_description
1 polymer ?
#
loop_
_entity_poly.entity_id
_entity_poly.type
_entity_poly.pdbx_seq_one_letter_code
_entity_poly.pdbx_strand_id
1 'polypeptide(L)'
;MIIDRHTFIDLATHLEGASEGVLEVTQKCVTICEEGDAPLPEQESWIGLVESLVTVNTELTALEQTLRALLEANREEESIDRLFRSREGTADA
;
A
#
# COMPACT_ATOMS: atom_id res chain seq x y z
N MET A 1 2.89 18.06 -3.97
CA MET A 1 2.17 16.79 -4.10
C MET A 1 0.68 17.07 -4.01
N ILE A 2 -0.01 17.04 -5.14
CA ILE A 2 -1.46 17.12 -5.26
C ILE A 2 -1.97 15.69 -5.38
N ILE A 3 -3.06 15.40 -4.67
CA ILE A 3 -3.73 14.11 -4.69
C ILE A 3 -5.22 14.37 -4.86
N ASP A 4 -5.86 13.66 -5.78
CA ASP A 4 -7.31 13.73 -5.93
C ASP A 4 -8.01 12.87 -4.87
N ARG A 5 -9.30 13.14 -4.67
CA ARG A 5 -10.09 12.49 -3.63
C ARG A 5 -10.18 10.96 -3.81
N HIS A 6 -10.24 10.47 -5.04
CA HIS A 6 -10.36 9.03 -5.28
C HIS A 6 -9.08 8.32 -4.90
N THR A 7 -7.92 8.81 -5.37
CA THR A 7 -6.61 8.24 -5.02
C THR A 7 -6.37 8.26 -3.51
N PHE A 8 -6.80 9.32 -2.81
CA PHE A 8 -6.72 9.36 -1.34
C PHE A 8 -7.56 8.27 -0.67
N ILE A 9 -8.80 8.06 -1.13
CA ILE A 9 -9.70 7.03 -0.58
C ILE A 9 -9.12 5.64 -0.84
N ASP A 10 -8.58 5.40 -2.03
CA ASP A 10 -8.00 4.10 -2.38
C ASP A 10 -6.79 3.78 -1.49
N LEU A 11 -5.90 4.76 -1.29
CA LEU A 11 -4.78 4.63 -0.34
C LEU A 11 -5.25 4.34 1.09
N ALA A 12 -6.28 5.05 1.56
CA ALA A 12 -6.83 4.86 2.89
C ALA A 12 -7.46 3.46 3.05
N THR A 13 -8.15 2.97 2.01
CA THR A 13 -8.78 1.65 1.98
C THR A 13 -7.74 0.55 2.03
N HIS A 14 -6.68 0.64 1.21
CA HIS A 14 -5.58 -0.33 1.23
C HIS A 14 -4.83 -0.31 2.56
N LEU A 15 -4.66 0.87 3.17
CA LEU A 15 -4.01 0.99 4.47
C LEU A 15 -4.85 0.37 5.60
N GLU A 16 -6.17 0.56 5.57
CA GLU A 16 -7.11 -0.08 6.49
C GLU A 16 -7.05 -1.59 6.35
N GLY A 17 -7.20 -2.13 5.13
CA GLY A 17 -7.14 -3.57 4.87
C GLY A 17 -5.80 -4.20 5.28
N ALA A 18 -4.67 -3.52 5.01
CA ALA A 18 -3.36 -3.98 5.48
C ALA A 18 -3.28 -4.01 7.02
N SER A 19 -3.84 -3.00 7.70
CA SER A 19 -3.82 -2.90 9.16
C SER A 19 -4.67 -3.99 9.81
N GLU A 20 -5.87 -4.24 9.27
CA GLU A 20 -6.75 -5.33 9.71
C GLU A 20 -6.10 -6.69 9.49
N GLY A 21 -5.50 -6.91 8.31
CA GLY A 21 -4.78 -8.15 8.01
C GLY A 21 -3.59 -8.38 8.95
N VAL A 22 -2.84 -7.35 9.32
CA VAL A 22 -1.74 -7.46 10.30
C VAL A 22 -2.27 -7.85 11.68
N LEU A 23 -3.41 -7.29 12.10
CA LEU A 23 -4.05 -7.67 13.35
C LEU A 23 -4.49 -9.15 13.33
N GLU A 24 -5.10 -9.59 12.23
CA GLU A 24 -5.52 -10.99 12.05
C GLU A 24 -4.32 -11.95 12.08
N VAL A 25 -3.24 -11.63 11.36
CA VAL A 25 -1.96 -12.36 11.41
C VAL A 25 -1.46 -12.48 12.84
N THR A 26 -1.50 -11.38 13.59
CA THR A 26 -1.02 -11.35 14.98
C THR A 26 -1.86 -12.28 15.88
N GLN A 27 -3.19 -12.26 15.73
CA GLN A 27 -4.09 -13.12 16.48
C GLN A 27 -3.88 -14.61 16.17
N LYS A 28 -3.70 -14.94 14.88
CA LYS A 28 -3.40 -16.31 14.43
C LYS A 28 -2.05 -16.80 14.97
N CYS A 29 -1.02 -15.95 14.95
CA CYS A 29 0.28 -16.26 15.56
C CYS A 29 0.16 -16.57 17.06
N VAL A 30 -0.59 -15.78 17.81
CA VAL A 30 -0.82 -16.05 19.25
C VAL A 30 -1.48 -17.41 19.44
N THR A 31 -2.53 -17.70 18.66
CA THR A 31 -3.27 -18.98 18.73
C THR A 31 -2.33 -20.17 18.48
N ILE A 32 -1.54 -20.11 17.41
CA ILE A 32 -0.54 -21.13 17.04
C ILE A 32 0.50 -21.34 18.15
N CYS A 33 0.93 -20.26 18.83
CA CYS A 33 1.90 -20.35 19.92
C CYS A 33 1.30 -20.91 21.23
N GLU A 34 0.01 -20.72 21.46
CA GLU A 34 -0.69 -21.18 22.68
C GLU A 34 -1.11 -22.66 22.64
N GLU A 35 -1.20 -23.28 21.45
CA GLU A 35 -1.65 -24.67 21.27
C GLU A 35 -0.73 -25.75 21.89
N GLY A 36 0.41 -25.38 22.49
CA GLY A 36 1.18 -26.21 23.42
C GLY A 36 2.01 -27.33 22.78
N ASP A 37 1.50 -27.99 21.74
CA ASP A 37 2.26 -28.80 20.79
C ASP A 37 2.50 -27.96 19.53
N ALA A 38 3.72 -27.94 19.00
CA ALA A 38 4.03 -27.21 17.78
C ALA A 38 3.12 -27.73 16.64
N PRO A 39 2.17 -26.92 16.15
CA PRO A 39 1.23 -27.39 15.15
C PRO A 39 2.00 -27.79 13.89
N LEU A 40 1.66 -28.95 13.30
CA LEU A 40 2.29 -29.40 12.06
C LEU A 40 2.03 -28.36 10.96
N PRO A 41 2.99 -28.07 10.07
CA PRO A 41 2.82 -27.04 9.03
C PRO A 41 1.62 -27.23 8.10
N GLU A 42 1.08 -28.45 8.02
CA GLU A 42 -0.09 -28.82 7.21
C GLU A 42 -1.43 -28.52 7.89
N GLN A 43 -1.42 -28.05 9.14
CA GLN A 43 -2.63 -27.69 9.86
C GLN A 43 -3.27 -26.42 9.31
N GLU A 44 -4.60 -26.37 9.38
CA GLU A 44 -5.43 -25.27 8.88
C GLU A 44 -5.05 -23.92 9.50
N SER A 45 -4.53 -23.91 10.74
CA SER A 45 -4.03 -22.70 11.42
C SER A 45 -2.87 -22.05 10.68
N TRP A 46 -1.89 -22.83 10.20
CA TRP A 46 -0.76 -22.33 9.41
C TRP A 46 -1.19 -21.88 8.02
N ILE A 47 -2.08 -22.62 7.37
CA ILE A 47 -2.63 -22.24 6.06
C ILE A 47 -3.35 -20.89 6.19
N GLY A 48 -4.24 -20.75 7.18
CA GLY A 48 -4.96 -19.51 7.43
C GLY A 48 -4.04 -18.34 7.81
N LEU A 49 -2.91 -18.58 8.49
CA LEU A 49 -1.89 -17.56 8.74
C LEU A 49 -1.23 -17.08 7.45
N VAL A 50 -0.85 -18.00 6.57
CA VAL A 50 -0.24 -17.67 5.26
C VAL A 50 -1.22 -16.90 4.39
N GLU A 51 -2.50 -17.28 4.38
CA GLU A 51 -3.54 -16.56 3.64
C GLU A 51 -3.71 -15.11 4.12
N SER A 52 -3.69 -14.87 5.44
CA SER A 52 -3.72 -13.51 5.99
C SER A 52 -2.47 -12.72 5.61
N LEU A 53 -1.28 -13.34 5.63
CA LEU A 53 -0.04 -12.70 5.17
C LEU A 53 -0.09 -12.35 3.67
N VAL A 54 -0.65 -13.23 2.84
CA VAL A 54 -0.86 -12.96 1.40
C VAL A 54 -1.81 -11.80 1.19
N THR A 55 -2.87 -11.71 2.00
CA THR A 55 -3.82 -10.60 1.98
C THR A 55 -3.13 -9.28 2.31
N VAL A 56 -2.39 -9.22 3.42
CA VAL A 56 -1.58 -8.03 3.78
C VAL A 56 -0.62 -7.64 2.67
N ASN A 57 0.08 -8.61 2.08
CA ASN A 57 1.00 -8.34 0.98
C ASN A 57 0.30 -7.77 -0.25
N THR A 58 -0.91 -8.25 -0.56
CA THR A 58 -1.74 -7.73 -1.64
C THR A 58 -2.08 -6.26 -1.42
N GLU A 59 -2.54 -5.92 -0.21
CA GLU A 59 -2.90 -4.54 0.15
C GLU A 59 -1.69 -3.60 0.11
N LEU A 60 -0.54 -4.03 0.65
CA LEU A 60 0.69 -3.24 0.61
C LEU A 60 1.22 -3.05 -0.82
N THR A 61 1.08 -4.06 -1.67
CA THR A 61 1.45 -3.96 -3.09
C THR A 61 0.56 -2.96 -3.82
N ALA A 62 -0.75 -2.99 -3.58
CA ALA A 62 -1.68 -2.03 -4.17
C ALA A 62 -1.38 -0.59 -3.71
N LEU A 63 -1.08 -0.42 -2.42
CA LEU A 63 -0.66 0.86 -1.84
C LEU A 63 0.64 1.39 -2.48
N GLU A 64 1.64 0.52 -2.66
CA GLU A 64 2.90 0.84 -3.31
C GLU A 64 2.71 1.29 -4.77
N GLN A 65 1.92 0.54 -5.54
CA GLN A 65 1.60 0.87 -6.93
C GLN A 65 0.88 2.21 -7.05
N THR A 66 -0.10 2.46 -6.17
CA THR A 66 -0.87 3.70 -6.13
C THR A 66 0.03 4.90 -5.78
N LEU A 67 0.89 4.77 -4.77
CA LEU A 67 1.86 5.81 -4.42
C LEU A 67 2.87 6.08 -5.55
N ARG A 68 3.36 5.03 -6.22
CA ARG A 68 4.29 5.18 -7.33
C ARG A 68 3.64 5.94 -8.49
N ALA A 69 2.41 5.59 -8.85
CA ALA A 69 1.65 6.28 -9.88
C ALA A 69 1.40 7.76 -9.50
N LEU A 70 1.01 8.02 -8.25
CA LEU A 70 0.82 9.37 -7.72
C LEU A 70 2.10 10.21 -7.83
N LEU A 71 3.24 9.66 -7.42
CA LEU A 71 4.52 10.36 -7.47
C LEU A 71 4.97 10.65 -8.90
N GLU A 72 4.73 9.73 -9.84
CA GLU A 72 5.06 9.95 -11.25
C GLU A 72 4.19 11.06 -11.86
N ALA A 73 2.87 11.00 -11.65
CA ALA A 73 1.95 12.03 -12.13
C ALA A 73 2.31 13.43 -11.58
N ASN A 74 2.66 13.51 -10.29
CA ASN A 74 3.12 14.76 -9.68
C ASN A 74 4.43 15.27 -10.29
N ARG A 75 5.36 14.37 -10.63
CA ARG A 75 6.63 14.75 -11.29
C ARG A 75 6.38 15.27 -12.70
N GLU A 76 5.48 14.65 -13.45
CA GLU A 76 5.08 15.11 -14.79
C GLU A 76 4.46 16.51 -14.74
N GLU A 77 3.54 16.75 -13.82
CA GLU A 77 2.93 18.08 -13.60
C GLU A 77 4.00 19.14 -13.29
N GLU A 78 4.90 18.87 -12.35
CA GLU A 78 6.01 19.78 -12.04
C GLU A 78 6.92 20.05 -13.25
N SER A 79 7.14 19.05 -14.11
CA SER A 79 7.97 19.21 -15.31
C SER A 79 7.31 20.11 -16.34
N ILE A 80 5.99 19.96 -16.54
CA ILE A 80 5.18 20.76 -17.43
C ILE A 80 5.14 22.21 -16.95
N ASP A 81 4.88 22.43 -15.66
CA ASP A 81 4.89 23.75 -15.04
C ASP A 81 6.23 24.48 -15.23
N ARG A 82 7.35 23.78 -15.06
CA ARG A 82 8.69 24.35 -15.30
C ARG A 82 8.91 24.74 -16.76
N LEU A 83 8.43 23.93 -17.71
CA LEU A 83 8.52 24.25 -19.15
C LEU A 83 7.69 25.49 -19.50
N PHE A 84 6.48 25.62 -18.96
CA PHE A 84 5.65 26.81 -19.19
C PHE A 84 6.30 28.08 -18.61
N ARG A 85 6.80 28.03 -17.37
CA ARG A 85 7.51 29.16 -16.75
C ARG A 85 8.78 29.56 -17.51
N SER A 86 9.51 28.59 -18.07
CA SER A 86 10.69 28.87 -18.89
C SER A 86 10.35 29.60 -20.19
N ARG A 87 9.17 29.37 -20.77
CA ARG A 87 8.73 30.00 -22.03
C ARG A 87 8.21 31.42 -21.81
N GLU A 88 7.51 31.66 -20.70
CA GLU A 88 7.07 33.00 -20.30
C GLU A 88 8.26 33.92 -19.98
N GLY A 89 9.31 33.40 -19.33
CA GLY A 89 10.52 34.17 -19.05
C GLY A 89 11.37 34.56 -20.28
N THR A 90 11.15 33.92 -21.44
CA THR A 90 11.85 34.25 -22.70
C THR A 90 11.09 35.20 -23.61
N ALA A 91 9.82 35.50 -23.32
CA ALA A 91 8.99 36.40 -24.14
C ALA A 91 9.14 37.89 -23.78
N ASP A 92 9.87 38.19 -22.70
CA ASP A 92 10.04 39.54 -22.12
C ASP A 92 11.49 40.08 -22.21
N ALA A 93 12.34 39.47 -23.04
CA ALA A 93 13.73 39.87 -23.31
C ALA A 93 13.95 40.13 -24.82
#